data_AF-A0A7L9WR24-F1
#
_entry.id   AF-A0A7L9WR24-F1
#
_cell.length_a   1.000
_cell.length_b   1.000
_cell.length_c   1.000
_cell.angle_alpha   90.00
_cell.angle_beta   90.00
_cell.angle_gamma   90.00
#
_symmetry.space_group_name_H-M   'P 1'
#
loop_
_entity.id
_entity.type
_entity.pdbx_description
1 polymer ?
#
loop_
_entity_poly.entity_id
_entity_poly.type
_entity_poly.pdbx_seq_one_letter_code
_entity_poly.pdbx_strand_id
1 'polypeptide(L)'
;MTDDSRQSPLREAQKDVESTHSLPDTPQSRAPAYRLAFADNDFLCRDELRAVRLQLELLKPQMVMDERGIESTVVLFGGARIPEPGKTARSKGMADLSHFYSEAREFARLMTMKSLESYGKQNVICTGGGPGVMEAGNRGAQDAGGSSIGLNIVLPHEQTPNEYVTPDLCFNFHYFAIRKMHFLMRARAVCVFPGGFGTMDETFEALTLIQTGRMQKIPFLLFGRAFWEKVINFEALCEAGTISPEDLKLFKFVETAAEAFEAIENWDGAGETRNNIPGREA
;
A
#
# COMPACT_ATOMS: atom_id res chain seq x y z
N MET A 1 -8.52 -9.63 19.99
CA MET A 1 -9.08 -9.44 21.34
C MET A 1 -7.95 -8.95 22.23
N THR A 2 -7.81 -7.64 22.33
CA THR A 2 -6.82 -6.97 23.17
C THR A 2 -7.56 -6.27 24.29
N ASP A 3 -7.09 -6.57 25.49
CA ASP A 3 -7.48 -6.12 26.82
C ASP A 3 -7.82 -4.62 26.89
N ASP A 4 -9.11 -4.26 26.82
CA ASP A 4 -9.59 -2.89 27.08
C ASP A 4 -9.85 -2.75 28.59
N SER A 5 -8.81 -2.35 29.31
CA SER A 5 -8.85 -2.02 30.74
C SER A 5 -9.69 -0.77 31.07
N ARG A 6 -10.41 -0.19 30.10
CA ARG A 6 -11.37 0.89 30.33
C ARG A 6 -12.72 0.31 30.71
N GLN A 7 -12.98 0.21 32.02
CA GLN A 7 -14.34 0.04 32.52
C GLN A 7 -15.16 1.30 32.18
N SER A 8 -15.80 1.28 31.01
CA SER A 8 -16.78 2.29 30.65
C SER A 8 -18.01 2.13 31.57
N PRO A 9 -18.52 3.21 32.19
CA PRO A 9 -19.80 3.15 32.91
C PRO A 9 -20.98 2.97 31.96
N LEU A 10 -20.77 3.13 30.64
CA LEU A 10 -21.77 2.93 29.59
C LEU A 10 -21.66 1.52 29.00
N ARG A 11 -22.81 0.94 28.65
CA ARG A 11 -22.93 -0.39 28.05
C ARG A 11 -22.23 -0.46 26.68
N GLU A 12 -21.65 -1.62 26.37
CA GLU A 12 -21.00 -1.89 25.08
C GLU A 12 -22.02 -2.03 23.94
N ALA A 13 -21.70 -1.44 22.78
CA ALA A 13 -22.56 -1.46 21.59
C ALA A 13 -22.90 -2.89 21.10
N GLN A 14 -21.95 -3.84 21.21
CA GLN A 14 -22.15 -5.23 20.79
C GLN A 14 -23.24 -5.94 21.61
N LYS A 15 -23.32 -5.66 22.92
CA LYS A 15 -24.36 -6.22 23.80
C LYS A 15 -25.76 -5.75 23.42
N ASP A 16 -25.88 -4.53 22.88
CA ASP A 16 -27.17 -4.01 22.42
C ASP A 16 -27.59 -4.69 21.10
N VAL A 17 -26.67 -4.90 20.15
CA VAL A 17 -26.94 -5.69 18.93
C VAL A 17 -27.42 -7.09 19.30
N GLU A 18 -26.71 -7.78 20.18
CA GLU A 18 -27.08 -9.13 20.64
C GLU A 18 -28.47 -9.15 21.27
N SER A 19 -28.81 -8.13 22.07
CA SER A 19 -30.12 -8.04 22.71
C SER A 19 -31.27 -7.91 21.72
N THR A 20 -31.05 -7.31 20.54
CA THR A 20 -32.09 -7.19 19.51
C THR A 20 -32.56 -8.54 18.97
N HIS A 21 -31.73 -9.59 19.02
CA HIS A 21 -32.09 -10.94 18.58
C HIS A 21 -33.09 -11.64 19.51
N SER A 22 -33.26 -11.14 20.73
CA SER A 22 -34.17 -11.72 21.75
C SER A 22 -35.52 -11.00 21.86
N LEU A 23 -35.76 -9.99 21.01
CA LEU A 23 -36.98 -9.20 21.05
C LEU A 23 -38.18 -9.93 20.43
N PRO A 24 -39.42 -9.64 20.89
CA PRO A 24 -40.62 -10.16 20.26
C PRO A 24 -40.68 -9.80 18.77
N ASP A 25 -41.06 -10.77 17.94
CA ASP A 25 -41.25 -10.56 16.50
C ASP A 25 -42.58 -9.83 16.24
N THR A 26 -42.46 -8.55 15.90
CA THR A 26 -43.57 -7.63 15.64
C THR A 26 -43.35 -6.94 14.29
N PRO A 27 -44.39 -6.38 13.65
CA PRO A 27 -44.18 -5.54 12.47
C PRO A 27 -43.17 -4.40 12.71
N GLN A 28 -43.12 -3.83 13.92
CA GLN A 28 -42.21 -2.75 14.29
C GLN A 28 -40.77 -3.24 14.43
N SER A 29 -40.54 -4.37 15.12
CA SER A 29 -39.19 -4.91 15.33
C SER A 29 -38.53 -5.45 14.04
N ARG A 30 -39.34 -5.79 13.03
CA ARG A 30 -38.87 -6.15 11.68
C ARG A 30 -38.58 -4.96 10.77
N ALA A 31 -39.11 -3.77 11.09
CA ALA A 31 -38.98 -2.62 10.21
C ALA A 31 -37.51 -2.15 10.15
N PRO A 32 -36.98 -1.76 8.98
CA PRO A 32 -35.60 -1.24 8.86
C PRO A 32 -35.32 -0.06 9.81
N ALA A 33 -36.31 0.82 10.01
CA ALA A 33 -36.20 1.97 10.91
C ALA A 33 -35.97 1.61 12.39
N TYR A 34 -36.21 0.36 12.81
CA TYR A 34 -35.96 -0.11 14.17
C TYR A 34 -34.55 -0.66 14.36
N ARG A 35 -33.81 -0.94 13.28
CA ARG A 35 -32.44 -1.45 13.36
C ARG A 35 -31.52 -0.41 13.99
N LEU A 36 -30.55 -0.86 14.78
CA LEU A 36 -29.51 0.00 15.32
C LEU A 36 -28.65 0.55 14.17
N ALA A 37 -28.50 1.88 14.09
CA ALA A 37 -27.84 2.53 12.96
C ALA A 37 -26.42 2.03 12.67
N PHE A 38 -25.64 1.71 13.71
CA PHE A 38 -24.26 1.20 13.57
C PHE A 38 -24.18 -0.29 13.21
N ALA A 39 -25.32 -1.00 13.19
CA ALA A 39 -25.43 -2.41 12.80
C ALA A 39 -26.36 -2.61 11.58
N ASP A 40 -26.83 -1.53 10.96
CA ASP A 40 -27.67 -1.57 9.77
C ASP A 40 -26.83 -1.30 8.50
N ASN A 41 -26.47 -2.38 7.81
CA ASN A 41 -25.66 -2.30 6.59
C ASN A 41 -26.35 -1.49 5.48
N ASP A 42 -27.68 -1.58 5.35
CA ASP A 42 -28.42 -0.84 4.33
C ASP A 42 -28.28 0.67 4.58
N PHE A 43 -28.42 1.09 5.84
CA PHE A 43 -28.21 2.48 6.26
C PHE A 43 -26.75 2.92 6.07
N LEU A 44 -25.79 2.10 6.52
CA LEU A 44 -24.36 2.37 6.39
C LEU A 44 -23.86 2.41 4.95
N CYS A 45 -24.58 1.82 3.98
CA CYS A 45 -24.25 1.85 2.56
C CYS A 45 -24.89 3.01 1.78
N ARG A 46 -25.75 3.82 2.41
CA ARG A 46 -26.37 4.99 1.76
C ARG A 46 -25.37 6.07 1.33
N ASP A 47 -25.62 6.79 0.26
CA ASP A 47 -24.69 7.81 -0.25
C ASP A 47 -24.37 8.91 0.77
N GLU A 48 -25.33 9.29 1.62
CA GLU A 48 -25.16 10.30 2.66
C GLU A 48 -24.11 9.91 3.72
N LEU A 49 -23.87 8.60 3.91
CA LEU A 49 -22.90 8.09 4.87
C LEU A 49 -21.52 7.79 4.26
N ARG A 50 -21.25 8.29 3.04
CA ARG A 50 -19.94 8.16 2.40
C ARG A 50 -18.79 8.67 3.29
N ALA A 51 -18.98 9.79 3.99
CA ALA A 51 -17.96 10.33 4.89
C ALA A 51 -17.64 9.37 6.05
N VAL A 52 -18.64 8.68 6.60
CA VAL A 52 -18.46 7.68 7.64
C VAL A 52 -17.70 6.46 7.09
N ARG A 53 -18.05 5.98 5.89
CA ARG A 53 -17.32 4.87 5.25
C ARG A 53 -15.86 5.21 4.95
N LEU A 54 -15.59 6.43 4.47
CA LEU A 54 -14.22 6.92 4.28
C LEU A 54 -13.44 6.94 5.60
N GLN A 55 -14.06 7.39 6.70
CA GLN A 55 -13.46 7.36 8.02
C GLN A 55 -13.15 5.92 8.47
N LEU A 56 -14.06 4.97 8.26
CA LEU A 56 -13.85 3.57 8.62
C LEU A 56 -12.68 2.95 7.83
N GLU A 57 -12.58 3.22 6.52
CA GLU A 57 -11.45 2.76 5.70
C GLU A 57 -10.12 3.41 6.07
N LEU A 58 -10.14 4.63 6.60
CA LEU A 58 -8.93 5.26 7.14
C LEU A 58 -8.53 4.60 8.47
N LEU A 59 -9.48 4.42 9.38
CA LEU A 59 -9.21 3.98 10.76
C LEU A 59 -8.88 2.49 10.88
N LYS A 60 -9.60 1.60 10.19
CA LYS A 60 -9.44 0.15 10.39
C LYS A 60 -8.00 -0.33 10.11
N PRO A 61 -7.38 -0.02 8.96
CA PRO A 61 -5.99 -0.41 8.73
C PRO A 61 -5.01 0.26 9.69
N GLN A 62 -5.24 1.54 10.02
CA GLN A 62 -4.41 2.29 10.96
C GLN A 62 -4.38 1.60 12.34
N MET A 63 -5.55 1.33 12.91
CA MET A 63 -5.69 0.71 14.23
C MET A 63 -5.06 -0.68 14.26
N VAL A 64 -5.33 -1.52 13.25
CA VAL A 64 -4.77 -2.88 13.20
C VAL A 64 -3.24 -2.85 13.04
N MET A 65 -2.70 -1.97 12.19
CA MET A 65 -1.26 -1.80 12.05
C MET A 65 -0.60 -1.27 13.33
N ASP A 66 -1.25 -0.35 14.05
CA ASP A 66 -0.78 0.17 15.33
C ASP A 66 -0.78 -0.91 16.42
N GLU A 67 -1.85 -1.72 16.52
CA GLU A 67 -1.93 -2.86 17.44
C GLU A 67 -0.85 -3.93 17.16
N ARG A 68 -0.47 -4.06 15.88
CA ARG A 68 0.62 -4.95 15.44
C ARG A 68 2.01 -4.33 15.62
N GLY A 69 2.10 -3.07 16.04
CA GLY A 69 3.35 -2.36 16.24
C GLY A 69 4.09 -2.00 14.94
N ILE A 70 3.37 -1.88 13.82
CA ILE A 70 3.97 -1.54 12.52
C ILE A 70 4.29 -0.04 12.49
N GLU A 71 5.56 0.31 12.62
CA GLU A 71 6.08 1.68 12.64
C GLU A 71 6.41 2.19 11.24
N SER A 72 6.89 1.32 10.34
CA SER A 72 7.21 1.70 8.97
C SER A 72 7.11 0.57 7.97
N THR A 73 6.98 0.95 6.70
CA THR A 73 6.80 0.04 5.57
C THR A 73 7.77 0.33 4.44
N VAL A 74 8.06 -0.71 3.66
CA VAL A 74 8.70 -0.61 2.34
C VAL A 74 7.64 -0.98 1.31
N VAL A 75 7.28 -0.02 0.47
CA VAL A 75 6.18 -0.17 -0.48
C VAL A 75 6.69 -0.72 -1.80
N LEU A 76 6.06 -1.78 -2.29
CA LEU A 76 6.35 -2.36 -3.61
C LEU A 76 5.17 -2.13 -4.55
N PHE A 77 5.43 -1.40 -5.63
CA PHE A 77 4.51 -1.23 -6.76
C PHE A 77 5.03 -1.98 -7.97
N GLY A 78 4.13 -2.50 -8.80
CA GLY A 78 4.53 -3.16 -10.04
C GLY A 78 3.41 -3.91 -10.74
N GLY A 79 3.75 -4.46 -11.91
CA GLY A 79 2.79 -5.13 -12.77
C GLY A 79 2.17 -6.38 -12.13
N ALA A 80 0.85 -6.37 -11.96
CA ALA A 80 0.06 -7.54 -11.54
C ALA A 80 0.09 -8.71 -12.54
N ARG A 81 0.67 -8.50 -13.74
CA ARG A 81 0.69 -9.46 -14.85
C ARG A 81 2.07 -10.07 -15.10
N ILE A 82 3.09 -9.65 -14.37
CA ILE A 82 4.45 -10.20 -14.49
C ILE A 82 4.42 -11.62 -13.90
N PRO A 83 4.73 -12.66 -14.69
CA PRO A 83 4.68 -14.04 -14.20
C PRO A 83 5.93 -14.38 -13.39
N GLU A 84 5.77 -15.26 -12.42
CA GLU A 84 6.89 -15.99 -11.81
C GLU A 84 7.69 -16.73 -12.90
N PRO A 85 9.03 -16.74 -12.85
CA PRO A 85 9.85 -17.48 -13.80
C PRO A 85 9.44 -18.95 -13.88
N GLY A 86 9.33 -19.46 -15.11
CA GLY A 86 8.85 -20.82 -15.38
C GLY A 86 7.33 -20.95 -15.52
N LYS A 87 6.53 -19.93 -15.16
CA LYS A 87 5.11 -19.87 -15.50
C LYS A 87 4.88 -19.30 -16.90
N THR A 88 3.77 -19.66 -17.53
CA THR A 88 3.42 -19.20 -18.88
C THR A 88 3.16 -17.70 -18.90
N ALA A 89 3.97 -16.96 -19.68
CA ALA A 89 3.74 -15.55 -19.94
C ALA A 89 2.68 -15.34 -21.04
N ARG A 90 1.86 -14.30 -20.91
CA ARG A 90 0.81 -13.97 -21.91
C ARG A 90 1.36 -13.33 -23.19
N SER A 91 2.58 -12.83 -23.15
CA SER A 91 3.26 -12.20 -24.29
C SER A 91 4.77 -12.25 -24.09
N LYS A 92 5.53 -12.08 -25.18
CA LYS A 92 6.99 -11.99 -25.13
C LYS A 92 7.47 -10.89 -24.18
N GLY A 93 6.86 -9.70 -24.23
CA GLY A 93 7.21 -8.61 -23.33
C GLY A 93 6.99 -8.93 -21.85
N MET A 94 5.96 -9.74 -21.51
CA MET A 94 5.78 -10.20 -20.12
C MET A 94 6.81 -11.27 -19.73
N ALA A 95 7.23 -12.12 -20.66
CA ALA A 95 8.31 -13.09 -20.41
C ALA A 95 9.64 -12.36 -20.12
N ASP A 96 9.95 -11.33 -20.90
CA ASP A 96 11.17 -10.53 -20.71
C ASP A 96 11.20 -9.83 -19.34
N LEU A 97 10.03 -9.45 -18.81
CA LEU A 97 9.89 -8.85 -17.47
C LEU A 97 9.83 -9.87 -16.32
N SER A 98 9.77 -11.17 -16.60
CA SER A 98 9.58 -12.21 -15.56
C SER A 98 10.70 -12.22 -14.51
N HIS A 99 11.92 -11.84 -14.89
CA HIS A 99 13.04 -11.74 -13.95
C HIS A 99 12.78 -10.72 -12.82
N PHE A 100 11.98 -9.67 -13.05
CA PHE A 100 11.60 -8.73 -12.00
C PHE A 100 10.75 -9.34 -10.90
N TYR A 101 10.07 -10.47 -11.15
CA TYR A 101 9.42 -11.23 -10.08
C TYR A 101 10.49 -11.77 -9.11
N SER A 102 11.59 -12.34 -9.62
CA SER A 102 12.68 -12.83 -8.77
C SER A 102 13.34 -11.70 -8.01
N GLU A 103 13.61 -10.56 -8.66
CA GLU A 103 14.20 -9.39 -8.00
C GLU A 103 13.28 -8.82 -6.92
N ALA A 104 11.96 -8.73 -7.17
CA ALA A 104 11.00 -8.28 -6.16
C ALA A 104 10.95 -9.21 -4.95
N ARG A 105 11.00 -10.53 -5.18
CA ARG A 105 11.02 -11.53 -4.12
C ARG A 105 12.30 -11.45 -3.30
N GLU A 106 13.46 -11.38 -3.95
CA GLU A 106 14.74 -11.29 -3.24
C GLU A 106 14.88 -9.95 -2.49
N PHE A 107 14.48 -8.84 -3.10
CA PHE A 107 14.47 -7.54 -2.45
C PHE A 107 13.60 -7.54 -1.19
N ALA A 108 12.37 -8.08 -1.30
CA ALA A 108 11.48 -8.19 -0.16
C ALA A 108 12.05 -9.11 0.94
N ARG A 109 12.74 -10.19 0.58
CA ARG A 109 13.44 -11.07 1.53
C ARG A 109 14.53 -10.30 2.28
N LEU A 110 15.39 -9.56 1.57
CA LEU A 110 16.47 -8.76 2.19
C LEU A 110 15.92 -7.68 3.13
N MET A 111 14.93 -6.90 2.69
CA MET A 111 14.30 -5.88 3.54
C MET A 111 13.58 -6.49 4.75
N THR A 112 13.01 -7.68 4.60
CA THR A 112 12.38 -8.38 5.72
C THR A 112 13.41 -8.88 6.74
N MET A 113 14.56 -9.39 6.30
CA MET A 113 15.66 -9.73 7.21
C MET A 113 16.08 -8.53 8.06
N LYS A 114 16.19 -7.33 7.44
CA LYS A 114 16.44 -6.08 8.16
C LYS A 114 15.27 -5.70 9.08
N SER A 115 14.03 -5.87 8.62
CA SER A 115 12.83 -5.61 9.42
C SER A 115 12.82 -6.43 10.72
N LEU A 116 13.26 -7.68 10.67
CA LEU A 116 13.33 -8.58 11.82
C LEU A 116 14.31 -8.10 12.92
N GLU A 117 15.29 -7.26 12.61
CA GLU A 117 16.15 -6.60 13.63
C GLU A 117 15.33 -5.69 14.56
N SER A 118 14.19 -5.19 14.07
CA SER A 118 13.20 -4.43 14.84
C SER A 118 12.01 -5.27 15.30
N TYR A 119 12.15 -6.61 15.30
CA TYR A 119 11.06 -7.56 15.55
C TYR A 119 9.88 -7.43 14.57
N GLY A 120 10.14 -7.01 13.33
CA GLY A 120 9.09 -6.84 12.32
C GLY A 120 8.26 -5.56 12.48
N LYS A 121 8.77 -4.55 13.19
CA LYS A 121 8.07 -3.27 13.38
C LYS A 121 8.37 -2.25 12.29
N GLN A 122 9.60 -2.20 11.81
CA GLN A 122 10.06 -1.26 10.79
C GLN A 122 10.35 -1.96 9.47
N ASN A 123 10.23 -1.25 8.35
CA ASN A 123 10.50 -1.74 7.00
C ASN A 123 9.68 -2.96 6.58
N VAL A 124 8.45 -3.07 7.08
CA VAL A 124 7.55 -4.17 6.76
C VAL A 124 7.10 -4.07 5.31
N ILE A 125 7.17 -5.17 4.56
CA ILE A 125 6.79 -5.17 3.14
C ILE A 125 5.29 -4.86 3.00
N CYS A 126 4.97 -3.87 2.17
CA CYS A 126 3.61 -3.43 1.88
C CYS A 126 3.37 -3.45 0.37
N THR A 127 2.34 -4.16 -0.08
CA THR A 127 1.99 -4.29 -1.50
C THR A 127 0.48 -4.08 -1.69
N GLY A 128 0.03 -4.05 -2.94
CA GLY A 128 -1.40 -4.06 -3.26
C GLY A 128 -2.11 -5.39 -3.08
N GLY A 129 -1.44 -6.44 -2.58
CA GLY A 129 -2.01 -7.77 -2.28
C GLY A 129 -2.32 -8.64 -3.51
N GLY A 130 -1.97 -8.17 -4.71
CA GLY A 130 -2.25 -8.86 -5.96
C GLY A 130 -1.25 -9.93 -6.40
N PRO A 131 -1.45 -10.52 -7.59
CA PRO A 131 -0.47 -11.40 -8.22
C PRO A 131 0.72 -10.60 -8.79
N GLY A 132 1.69 -11.31 -9.36
CA GLY A 132 2.86 -10.72 -10.01
C GLY A 132 3.83 -10.11 -9.02
N VAL A 133 4.30 -8.88 -9.26
CA VAL A 133 5.30 -8.21 -8.38
C VAL A 133 4.81 -8.11 -6.93
N MET A 134 3.52 -7.84 -6.72
CA MET A 134 2.94 -7.75 -5.38
C MET A 134 3.05 -9.09 -4.64
N GLU A 135 2.68 -10.18 -5.31
CA GLU A 135 2.83 -11.54 -4.78
C GLU A 135 4.30 -11.88 -4.51
N ALA A 136 5.20 -11.56 -5.43
CA ALA A 136 6.63 -11.75 -5.25
C ALA A 136 7.15 -11.07 -3.98
N GLY A 137 6.72 -9.82 -3.75
CA GLY A 137 7.05 -9.06 -2.54
C GLY A 137 6.52 -9.73 -1.26
N ASN A 138 5.23 -10.07 -1.23
CA ASN A 138 4.64 -10.74 -0.06
C ASN A 138 5.30 -12.10 0.21
N ARG A 139 5.61 -12.86 -0.84
CA ARG A 139 6.29 -14.15 -0.74
C ARG A 139 7.72 -14.02 -0.24
N GLY A 140 8.48 -13.04 -0.72
CA GLY A 140 9.84 -12.78 -0.27
C GLY A 140 9.90 -12.47 1.23
N ALA A 141 8.91 -11.72 1.74
CA ALA A 141 8.78 -11.48 3.18
C ALA A 141 8.47 -12.78 3.96
N GLN A 142 7.57 -13.61 3.44
CA GLN A 142 7.26 -14.91 4.04
C GLN A 142 8.49 -15.84 4.04
N ASP A 143 9.27 -15.88 2.97
CA ASP A 143 10.49 -16.70 2.88
C ASP A 143 11.52 -16.33 3.96
N ALA A 144 11.57 -15.05 4.35
CA ALA A 144 12.41 -14.56 5.45
C ALA A 144 11.79 -14.77 6.84
N GLY A 145 10.56 -15.29 6.93
CA GLY A 145 9.84 -15.51 8.19
C GLY A 145 9.23 -14.24 8.80
N GLY A 146 9.11 -13.15 8.04
CA GLY A 146 8.49 -11.91 8.49
C GLY A 146 7.02 -11.77 8.08
N SER A 147 6.41 -10.67 8.53
CA SER A 147 5.04 -10.29 8.13
C SER A 147 5.04 -9.46 6.85
N SER A 148 3.94 -9.49 6.10
CA SER A 148 3.72 -8.59 4.96
C SER A 148 2.28 -8.11 4.88
N ILE A 149 2.12 -6.87 4.41
CA ILE A 149 0.85 -6.16 4.30
C ILE A 149 0.34 -6.25 2.86
N GLY A 150 -0.96 -6.50 2.72
CA GLY A 150 -1.68 -6.44 1.45
C GLY A 150 -2.81 -5.43 1.52
N LEU A 151 -2.69 -4.32 0.80
CA LEU A 151 -3.74 -3.32 0.65
C LEU A 151 -4.52 -3.62 -0.63
N ASN A 152 -5.52 -4.51 -0.56
CA ASN A 152 -6.34 -4.90 -1.71
C ASN A 152 -7.41 -3.85 -2.03
N ILE A 153 -8.02 -3.92 -3.21
CA ILE A 153 -9.12 -3.06 -3.62
C ILE A 153 -10.22 -3.91 -4.26
N VAL A 154 -11.48 -3.61 -3.98
CA VAL A 154 -12.62 -4.26 -4.64
C VAL A 154 -12.64 -3.86 -6.12
N LEU A 155 -12.56 -4.86 -7.00
CA LEU A 155 -12.67 -4.70 -8.45
C LEU A 155 -13.82 -5.58 -9.01
N PRO A 156 -14.43 -5.22 -10.16
CA PRO A 156 -15.51 -6.00 -10.77
C PRO A 156 -15.14 -7.44 -11.14
N HIS A 157 -13.86 -7.71 -11.34
CA HIS A 157 -13.33 -9.06 -11.48
C HIS A 157 -12.47 -9.35 -10.25
N GLU A 158 -12.82 -10.41 -9.55
CA GLU A 158 -12.25 -10.74 -8.25
C GLU A 158 -10.75 -11.01 -8.39
N GLN A 159 -9.97 -10.15 -7.73
CA GLN A 159 -8.57 -10.40 -7.47
C GLN A 159 -8.50 -10.97 -6.06
N THR A 160 -8.53 -12.30 -5.94
CA THR A 160 -8.25 -12.96 -4.66
C THR A 160 -6.90 -12.43 -4.15
N PRO A 161 -6.81 -11.97 -2.89
CA PRO A 161 -5.54 -11.61 -2.30
C PRO A 161 -4.56 -12.77 -2.44
N ASN A 162 -3.30 -12.48 -2.75
CA ASN A 162 -2.31 -13.54 -2.85
C ASN A 162 -2.10 -14.23 -1.49
N GLU A 163 -1.78 -15.51 -1.51
CA GLU A 163 -1.72 -16.38 -0.33
C GLU A 163 -0.54 -16.08 0.62
N TYR A 164 0.35 -15.16 0.24
CA TYR A 164 1.56 -14.82 0.99
C TYR A 164 1.39 -13.58 1.88
N VAL A 165 0.27 -12.85 1.73
CA VAL A 165 -0.07 -11.74 2.64
C VAL A 165 -0.34 -12.32 4.03
N THR A 166 0.17 -11.66 5.08
CA THR A 166 -0.15 -12.04 6.45
C THR A 166 -1.66 -11.87 6.68
N PRO A 167 -2.43 -12.90 7.09
CA PRO A 167 -3.90 -12.84 7.12
C PRO A 167 -4.48 -11.63 7.87
N ASP A 168 -3.91 -11.30 9.02
CA ASP A 168 -4.37 -10.17 9.85
C ASP A 168 -3.93 -8.78 9.33
N LEU A 169 -3.09 -8.75 8.29
CA LEU A 169 -2.61 -7.54 7.60
C LEU A 169 -3.10 -7.50 6.14
N CYS A 170 -4.14 -8.27 5.83
CA CYS A 170 -4.80 -8.28 4.53
C CYS A 170 -6.03 -7.37 4.56
N PHE A 171 -5.85 -6.13 4.13
CA PHE A 171 -6.92 -5.13 4.10
C PHE A 171 -7.59 -5.09 2.72
N ASN A 172 -8.89 -4.79 2.70
CA ASN A 172 -9.65 -4.66 1.46
C ASN A 172 -10.36 -3.31 1.45
N PHE A 173 -10.04 -2.48 0.47
CA PHE A 173 -10.53 -1.11 0.32
C PHE A 173 -11.62 -1.04 -0.74
N HIS A 174 -12.52 -0.07 -0.59
CA HIS A 174 -13.44 0.33 -1.65
C HIS A 174 -13.01 1.66 -2.28
N TYR A 175 -12.42 2.58 -1.51
CA TYR A 175 -11.98 3.87 -2.04
C TYR A 175 -10.47 3.87 -2.38
N PHE A 176 -10.15 4.07 -3.66
CA PHE A 176 -8.77 4.18 -4.15
C PHE A 176 -7.95 5.25 -3.39
N ALA A 177 -8.55 6.41 -3.10
CA ALA A 177 -7.85 7.51 -2.43
C ALA A 177 -7.34 7.10 -1.04
N ILE A 178 -8.17 6.42 -0.25
CA ILE A 178 -7.78 5.98 1.11
C ILE A 178 -6.72 4.88 1.05
N ARG A 179 -6.85 3.95 0.08
CA ARG A 179 -5.82 2.94 -0.18
C ARG A 179 -4.47 3.56 -0.53
N LYS A 180 -4.45 4.55 -1.43
CA LYS A 180 -3.25 5.31 -1.83
C LYS A 180 -2.61 6.04 -0.66
N MET A 181 -3.42 6.68 0.19
CA MET A 181 -2.93 7.28 1.44
C MET A 181 -2.23 6.26 2.33
N HIS A 182 -2.82 5.08 2.55
CA HIS A 182 -2.23 4.04 3.40
C HIS A 182 -0.91 3.47 2.89
N PHE A 183 -0.67 3.46 1.58
CA PHE A 183 0.66 3.13 1.06
C PHE A 183 1.72 4.10 1.59
N LEU A 184 1.43 5.40 1.64
CA LEU A 184 2.42 6.43 1.88
C LEU A 184 2.53 6.86 3.35
N MET A 185 1.45 6.73 4.14
CA MET A 185 1.41 7.16 5.55
C MET A 185 2.53 6.56 6.43
N ARG A 186 2.98 5.34 6.11
CA ARG A 186 4.08 4.65 6.82
C ARG A 186 5.28 4.36 5.93
N ALA A 187 5.31 4.85 4.69
CA ALA A 187 6.37 4.51 3.76
C ALA A 187 7.72 5.10 4.20
N ARG A 188 8.74 4.25 4.31
CA ARG A 188 10.14 4.65 4.44
C ARG A 188 10.94 4.46 3.16
N ALA A 189 10.42 3.69 2.23
CA ALA A 189 10.92 3.56 0.87
C ALA A 189 9.78 3.15 -0.06
N VAL A 190 9.87 3.56 -1.32
CA VAL A 190 8.99 3.13 -2.42
C VAL A 190 9.86 2.51 -3.50
N CYS A 191 9.52 1.29 -3.89
CA CYS A 191 10.21 0.51 -4.90
C CYS A 191 9.21 0.14 -6.01
N VAL A 192 9.50 0.61 -7.21
CA VAL A 192 8.59 0.51 -8.35
C VAL A 192 9.21 -0.37 -9.42
N PHE A 193 8.58 -1.51 -9.65
CA PHE A 193 8.90 -2.44 -10.73
C PHE A 193 8.10 -2.12 -11.99
N PRO A 194 8.51 -2.62 -13.17
CA PRO A 194 7.77 -2.43 -14.40
C PRO A 194 6.28 -2.79 -14.26
N GLY A 195 5.43 -1.92 -14.80
CA GLY A 195 3.99 -2.01 -14.56
C GLY A 195 3.14 -1.22 -15.55
N GLY A 196 1.82 -1.29 -15.35
CA GLY A 196 0.83 -0.58 -16.17
C GLY A 196 0.32 0.69 -15.50
N PHE A 197 -0.90 1.11 -15.84
CA PHE A 197 -1.48 2.35 -15.34
C PHE A 197 -1.54 2.47 -13.81
N GLY A 198 -1.88 1.40 -13.08
CA GLY A 198 -1.90 1.45 -11.61
C GLY A 198 -0.53 1.80 -11.02
N THR A 199 0.53 1.17 -11.54
CA THR A 199 1.90 1.46 -11.14
C THR A 199 2.31 2.89 -11.49
N MET A 200 1.93 3.39 -12.67
CA MET A 200 2.21 4.76 -13.09
C MET A 200 1.49 5.77 -12.19
N ASP A 201 0.21 5.52 -11.90
CA ASP A 201 -0.62 6.34 -11.03
C ASP A 201 -0.03 6.47 -9.62
N GLU A 202 0.37 5.35 -9.01
CA GLU A 202 1.08 5.32 -7.72
C GLU A 202 2.45 6.03 -7.79
N THR A 203 3.18 5.86 -8.88
CA THR A 203 4.50 6.47 -9.09
C THR A 203 4.41 7.99 -9.14
N PHE A 204 3.54 8.54 -9.98
CA PHE A 204 3.40 9.99 -10.14
C PHE A 204 2.76 10.66 -8.93
N GLU A 205 1.83 9.99 -8.24
CA GLU A 205 1.27 10.51 -6.99
C GLU A 205 2.35 10.68 -5.92
N ALA A 206 3.14 9.63 -5.68
CA ALA A 206 4.18 9.66 -4.66
C ALA A 206 5.29 10.68 -5.01
N LEU A 207 5.75 10.71 -6.27
CA LEU A 207 6.73 11.71 -6.72
C LEU A 207 6.20 13.13 -6.57
N THR A 208 4.93 13.37 -6.89
CA THR A 208 4.31 14.70 -6.77
C THR A 208 4.20 15.13 -5.30
N LEU A 209 3.85 14.22 -4.38
CA LEU A 209 3.81 14.50 -2.95
C LEU A 209 5.18 14.87 -2.38
N ILE A 210 6.24 14.17 -2.80
CA ILE A 210 7.63 14.48 -2.41
C ILE A 210 8.07 15.81 -3.05
N GLN A 211 7.82 15.99 -4.34
CA GLN A 211 8.18 17.19 -5.11
C GLN A 211 7.61 18.46 -4.47
N THR A 212 6.35 18.41 -4.05
CA THR A 212 5.59 19.54 -3.47
C THR A 212 5.79 19.72 -1.97
N GLY A 213 6.60 18.88 -1.32
CA GLY A 213 6.85 18.95 0.13
C GLY A 213 5.64 18.54 0.98
N ARG A 214 4.63 17.88 0.39
CA ARG A 214 3.49 17.32 1.12
C ARG A 214 3.83 15.98 1.79
N MET A 215 4.97 15.40 1.42
CA MET A 215 5.57 14.20 2.02
C MET A 215 7.09 14.42 2.17
N GLN A 216 7.68 13.79 3.19
CA GLN A 216 9.13 13.72 3.34
C GLN A 216 9.77 12.99 2.15
N LYS A 217 10.99 13.37 1.79
CA LYS A 217 11.81 12.60 0.87
C LYS A 217 12.07 11.23 1.48
N ILE A 218 11.86 10.20 0.68
CA ILE A 218 12.20 8.82 1.01
C ILE A 218 12.91 8.19 -0.19
N PRO A 219 13.71 7.13 0.02
CA PRO A 219 14.18 6.29 -1.07
C PRO A 219 13.06 5.97 -2.07
N PHE A 220 13.27 6.35 -3.32
CA PHE A 220 12.35 6.10 -4.41
C PHE A 220 13.10 5.42 -5.56
N LEU A 221 12.85 4.12 -5.72
CA LEU A 221 13.63 3.27 -6.61
C LEU A 221 12.78 2.80 -7.79
N LEU A 222 13.31 2.95 -9.00
CA LEU A 222 12.72 2.47 -10.24
C LEU A 222 13.53 1.26 -10.74
N PHE A 223 12.97 0.06 -10.67
CA PHE A 223 13.63 -1.15 -11.15
C PHE A 223 13.57 -1.24 -12.68
N GLY A 224 14.71 -1.53 -13.30
CA GLY A 224 14.80 -1.78 -14.74
C GLY A 224 14.81 -0.51 -15.57
N ARG A 225 15.93 0.22 -15.59
CA ARG A 225 16.08 1.52 -16.30
C ARG A 225 15.54 1.49 -17.72
N ALA A 226 15.90 0.45 -18.48
CA ALA A 226 15.53 0.32 -19.89
C ALA A 226 14.01 0.27 -20.12
N PHE A 227 13.24 -0.24 -19.16
CA PHE A 227 11.78 -0.19 -19.24
C PHE A 227 11.29 1.25 -19.09
N TRP A 228 11.76 1.96 -18.07
CA TRP A 228 11.32 3.30 -17.73
C TRP A 228 11.69 4.33 -18.78
N GLU A 229 12.92 4.35 -19.26
CA GLU A 229 13.38 5.26 -20.33
C GLU A 229 12.63 5.05 -21.65
N LYS A 230 12.07 3.85 -21.87
CA LYS A 230 11.24 3.55 -23.04
C LYS A 230 9.81 4.08 -22.92
N VAL A 231 9.25 4.10 -21.71
CA VAL A 231 7.84 4.46 -21.48
C VAL A 231 7.65 5.90 -21.04
N ILE A 232 8.65 6.49 -20.37
CA ILE A 232 8.65 7.87 -19.88
C ILE A 232 10.03 8.48 -20.17
N ASN A 233 10.04 9.61 -20.86
CA ASN A 233 11.24 10.42 -21.03
C ASN A 233 11.23 11.54 -19.98
N PHE A 234 11.85 11.30 -18.83
CA PHE A 234 11.88 12.24 -17.70
C PHE A 234 12.71 13.49 -18.04
N GLU A 235 13.75 13.33 -18.85
CA GLU A 235 14.59 14.41 -19.34
C GLU A 235 13.77 15.37 -20.19
N ALA A 236 12.92 14.86 -21.09
CA ALA A 236 12.02 15.69 -21.89
C ALA A 236 11.02 16.48 -21.03
N LEU A 237 10.55 15.92 -19.91
CA LEU A 237 9.70 16.67 -18.96
C LEU A 237 10.46 17.83 -18.33
N CYS A 238 11.74 17.62 -18.00
CA CYS A 238 12.62 18.64 -17.45
C CYS A 238 12.98 19.70 -18.50
N GLU A 239 13.34 19.29 -19.72
CA GLU A 239 13.65 20.19 -20.84
C GLU A 239 12.45 21.05 -21.24
N ALA A 240 11.24 20.48 -21.19
CA ALA A 240 10.00 21.21 -21.41
C ALA A 240 9.64 22.17 -20.24
N GLY A 241 10.39 22.15 -19.13
CA GLY A 241 10.15 22.98 -17.95
C GLY A 241 8.93 22.56 -17.13
N THR A 242 8.43 21.34 -17.30
CA THR A 242 7.27 20.81 -16.55
C THR A 242 7.67 20.25 -15.17
N ILE A 243 8.95 19.91 -15.00
CA ILE A 243 9.61 19.57 -13.74
C ILE A 243 10.98 20.26 -13.70
N SER A 244 11.59 20.37 -12.51
CA SER A 244 12.93 20.96 -12.37
C SER A 244 14.05 19.91 -12.51
N PRO A 245 15.30 20.31 -12.79
CA PRO A 245 16.45 19.39 -12.77
C PRO A 245 16.65 18.67 -11.43
N GLU A 246 16.27 19.30 -10.31
CA GLU A 246 16.32 18.70 -8.97
C GLU A 246 15.25 17.62 -8.77
N ASP A 247 14.17 17.63 -9.56
CA ASP A 247 13.13 16.60 -9.50
C ASP A 247 13.61 15.26 -10.05
N LEU A 248 14.56 15.28 -10.99
CA LEU A 248 15.23 14.07 -11.49
C LEU A 248 16.08 13.37 -10.42
N LYS A 249 16.37 14.05 -9.30
CA LYS A 249 17.09 13.48 -8.15
C LYS A 249 16.15 12.82 -7.14
N LEU A 250 14.84 12.90 -7.33
CA LEU A 250 13.85 12.32 -6.42
C LEU A 250 13.78 10.79 -6.50
N PHE A 251 14.29 10.20 -7.58
CA PHE A 251 14.32 8.76 -7.78
C PHE A 251 15.69 8.29 -8.25
N LYS A 252 15.96 6.99 -8.10
CA LYS A 252 17.12 6.32 -8.69
C LYS A 252 16.67 5.08 -9.45
N PHE A 253 17.33 4.81 -10.57
CA PHE A 253 17.19 3.53 -11.25
C PHE A 253 18.08 2.49 -10.59
N VAL A 254 17.58 1.26 -10.48
CA VAL A 254 18.29 0.09 -9.95
C VAL A 254 17.95 -1.14 -10.80
N GLU A 255 18.83 -2.12 -10.84
CA GLU A 255 18.64 -3.35 -11.62
C GLU A 255 18.46 -4.58 -10.74
N THR A 256 18.99 -4.57 -9.51
CA THR A 256 18.99 -5.74 -8.62
C THR A 256 18.50 -5.43 -7.21
N ALA A 257 18.04 -6.47 -6.52
CA ALA A 257 17.66 -6.42 -5.11
C ALA A 257 18.78 -5.90 -4.20
N ALA A 258 20.04 -6.30 -4.46
CA ALA A 258 21.20 -5.87 -3.68
C ALA A 258 21.49 -4.38 -3.88
N GLU A 259 21.48 -3.90 -5.12
CA GLU A 259 21.64 -2.48 -5.44
C GLU A 259 20.54 -1.63 -4.80
N ALA A 260 19.30 -2.10 -4.83
CA ALA A 260 18.17 -1.42 -4.20
C ALA A 260 18.32 -1.33 -2.68
N PHE A 261 18.76 -2.41 -2.03
CA PHE A 261 19.04 -2.42 -0.60
C PHE A 261 20.14 -1.39 -0.25
N GLU A 262 21.27 -1.40 -0.96
CA GLU A 262 22.34 -0.43 -0.76
C GLU A 262 21.90 1.02 -1.01
N ALA A 263 21.06 1.25 -2.02
CA ALA A 263 20.53 2.57 -2.34
C ALA A 263 19.61 3.12 -1.24
N ILE A 264 18.83 2.26 -0.57
CA ILE A 264 17.98 2.63 0.57
C ILE A 264 18.85 3.03 1.77
N GLU A 265 19.88 2.24 2.09
CA GLU A 265 20.77 2.50 3.24
C GLU A 265 21.55 3.82 3.10
N ASN A 266 21.86 4.22 1.86
CA ASN A 266 22.69 5.38 1.55
C ASN A 266 21.92 6.51 0.85
N TRP A 267 20.62 6.62 1.11
CA TRP A 267 19.78 7.64 0.46
C TRP A 267 20.00 9.04 1.03
N ASP A 268 20.38 9.98 0.16
CA ASP A 268 20.63 11.37 0.54
C ASP A 268 19.32 12.13 0.81
N GLY A 269 19.30 12.89 1.91
CA GLY A 269 18.15 13.69 2.34
C GLY A 269 16.92 12.88 2.77
N ALA A 270 17.06 11.59 3.10
CA ALA A 270 15.95 10.78 3.62
C ALA A 270 15.36 11.41 4.91
N GLY A 271 14.04 11.60 4.94
CA GLY A 271 13.31 12.24 6.04
C GLY A 271 13.19 13.76 5.94
N GLU A 272 13.91 14.42 5.03
CA GLU A 272 13.77 15.87 4.82
C GLU A 272 12.48 16.22 4.10
N THR A 273 11.86 17.35 4.43
CA THR A 273 10.73 17.91 3.65
C THR A 273 11.21 19.09 2.83
N ARG A 274 10.81 19.15 1.55
CA ARG A 274 11.08 20.32 0.71
C ARG A 274 10.27 21.51 1.22
N ASN A 275 10.95 22.61 1.55
CA ASN A 275 10.30 23.86 1.95
C ASN A 275 9.98 24.78 0.76
N ASN A 276 10.70 24.63 -0.35
CA ASN A 276 10.52 25.38 -1.59
C ASN A 276 10.40 24.40 -2.77
N ILE A 277 9.55 24.72 -3.75
CA ILE A 277 9.41 23.95 -4.99
C ILE A 277 10.37 24.55 -6.02
N PRO A 278 11.45 23.84 -6.43
CA PRO A 278 12.41 24.37 -7.38
C PRO A 278 11.75 24.75 -8.71
N GLY A 279 12.21 25.84 -9.34
CA GLY A 279 11.64 26.35 -10.59
C GLY A 279 10.29 27.09 -10.43
N ARG A 280 9.75 27.18 -9.22
CA ARG A 280 8.62 28.05 -8.88
C ARG A 280 9.06 29.01 -7.78
N GLU A 281 9.80 30.05 -8.17
CA GLU A 281 9.98 31.20 -7.29
C GLU A 281 8.62 31.90 -7.11
N ALA A 282 8.35 32.37 -5.90
CA ALA A 282 7.14 33.11 -5.56
C ALA A 282 7.15 34.52 -6.16
#